data_AF-A0A2T5CC08-F1
#
_entry.id   AF-A0A2T5CC08-F1
#
_cell.length_a   1.000
_cell.length_b   1.000
_cell.length_c   1.000
_cell.angle_alpha   90.00
_cell.angle_beta   90.00
_cell.angle_gamma   90.00
#
_symmetry.space_group_name_H-M   'P 1'
#
loop_
_entity.id
_entity.type
_entity.pdbx_description
1 polymer ?
#
loop_
_entity_poly.entity_id
_entity_poly.type
_entity_poly.pdbx_seq_one_letter_code
_entity_poly.pdbx_strand_id
1 'polypeptide(L)'
;MSTKVENKNSASPRESFTELLEQLANNFSSVVHDEIELVVQEVREKVSSVCSGFFTIVAGAFIIFAALLSFCAALIIELTSYMAPVMAALATGAALAFFGGIIAYIGYRRLNKAILKP
;
A
#
# COMPACT_ATOMS: atom_id res chain seq x y z
N MET A 1 -34.65 20.30 74.40
CA MET A 1 -33.30 20.39 73.83
C MET A 1 -33.24 19.40 72.68
N SER A 2 -33.50 19.87 71.44
CA SER A 2 -33.67 19.02 70.26
C SER A 2 -32.33 18.77 69.60
N THR A 3 -31.87 17.52 69.54
CA THR A 3 -30.81 17.10 68.64
C THR A 3 -31.44 16.50 67.39
N LYS A 4 -31.62 17.34 66.38
CA LYS A 4 -32.05 16.92 65.04
C LYS A 4 -30.83 16.36 64.31
N VAL A 5 -30.70 15.04 64.34
CA VAL A 5 -29.76 14.28 63.53
C VAL A 5 -30.29 14.20 62.09
N GLU A 6 -29.35 14.18 61.16
CA GLU A 6 -29.44 13.59 59.82
C GLU A 6 -30.09 14.42 58.71
N ASN A 7 -29.22 15.18 58.02
CA ASN A 7 -29.46 15.64 56.67
C ASN A 7 -29.27 14.47 55.69
N LYS A 8 -30.42 14.00 55.21
CA LYS A 8 -30.69 13.06 54.12
C LYS A 8 -29.92 13.44 52.84
N ASN A 9 -28.80 12.75 52.56
CA ASN A 9 -28.25 12.70 51.21
C ASN A 9 -28.95 11.59 50.42
N SER A 10 -29.95 11.96 49.63
CA SER A 10 -30.61 11.08 48.68
C SER A 10 -29.80 11.02 47.38
N ALA A 11 -28.81 10.12 47.33
CA ALA A 11 -28.15 9.74 46.08
C ALA A 11 -29.15 8.94 45.23
N SER A 12 -29.41 9.42 44.02
CA SER A 12 -30.44 8.89 43.14
C SER A 12 -29.90 7.64 42.42
N PRO A 13 -30.69 6.57 42.20
CA PRO A 13 -30.27 5.40 41.42
C PRO A 13 -29.65 5.70 40.05
N ARG A 14 -29.94 6.89 39.49
CA ARG A 14 -29.33 7.39 38.25
C ARG A 14 -27.83 7.66 38.36
N GLU A 15 -27.31 7.98 39.54
CA GLU A 15 -25.88 8.21 39.76
C GLU A 15 -25.11 6.89 39.67
N SER A 16 -25.62 5.79 40.24
CA SER A 16 -24.99 4.46 40.17
C SER A 16 -24.91 3.87 38.76
N PHE A 17 -25.95 4.05 37.93
CA PHE A 17 -25.90 3.63 36.52
C PHE A 17 -24.91 4.46 35.69
N THR A 18 -24.74 5.74 36.03
CA THR A 18 -23.77 6.63 35.39
C THR A 18 -22.34 6.22 35.78
N GLU A 19 -22.13 5.86 37.04
CA GLU A 19 -20.84 5.42 37.60
C GLU A 19 -20.36 4.06 37.01
N LEU A 20 -21.29 3.15 36.73
CA LEU A 20 -20.99 1.87 36.06
C LEU A 20 -20.65 2.06 34.57
N LEU A 21 -21.35 2.96 33.89
CA LEU A 21 -21.04 3.33 32.50
C LEU A 21 -19.69 4.04 32.39
N GLU A 22 -19.36 4.86 33.37
CA GLU A 22 -18.07 5.56 33.46
C GLU A 22 -16.92 4.58 33.72
N GLN A 23 -17.11 3.59 34.60
CA GLN A 23 -16.13 2.51 34.80
C GLN A 23 -15.99 1.60 33.57
N LEU A 24 -17.08 1.31 32.84
CA LEU A 24 -17.01 0.57 31.58
C LEU A 24 -16.29 1.39 30.51
N ALA A 25 -16.60 2.67 30.38
CA ALA A 25 -15.95 3.58 29.42
C ALA A 25 -14.45 3.75 29.71
N ASN A 26 -14.07 3.85 30.99
CA ASN A 26 -12.67 3.94 31.38
C ASN A 26 -11.89 2.65 31.11
N ASN A 27 -12.49 1.47 31.32
CA ASN A 27 -11.85 0.18 30.98
C ASN A 27 -11.86 -0.10 29.46
N PHE A 28 -12.90 0.32 28.73
CA PHE A 28 -12.91 0.25 27.27
C PHE A 28 -11.87 1.18 26.65
N SER A 29 -11.68 2.36 27.23
CA SER A 29 -10.69 3.33 26.78
C SER A 29 -9.27 2.77 26.87
N SER A 30 -8.91 2.06 27.95
CA SER A 30 -7.57 1.47 28.07
C SER A 30 -7.33 0.32 27.08
N VAL A 31 -8.31 -0.57 26.90
CA VAL A 31 -8.18 -1.72 25.97
C VAL A 31 -8.14 -1.27 24.52
N VAL A 32 -8.95 -0.28 24.14
CA VAL A 32 -8.95 0.27 22.78
C VAL A 32 -7.68 1.08 22.51
N HIS A 33 -7.12 1.76 23.51
CA HIS A 33 -5.84 2.47 23.33
C HIS A 33 -4.69 1.52 23.01
N ASP A 34 -4.60 0.41 23.75
CA ASP A 34 -3.57 -0.61 23.56
C ASP A 34 -3.72 -1.33 22.21
N GLU A 35 -4.94 -1.69 21.80
CA GLU A 35 -5.19 -2.29 20.48
C GLU A 35 -4.87 -1.32 19.32
N ILE A 36 -5.16 -0.03 19.48
CA ILE A 36 -4.82 0.98 18.47
C ILE A 36 -3.30 1.13 18.34
N GLU A 37 -2.57 1.15 19.44
CA GLU A 37 -1.10 1.27 19.42
C GLU A 37 -0.45 0.08 18.71
N LEU A 38 -0.95 -1.13 18.98
CA LEU A 38 -0.51 -2.37 18.33
C LEU A 38 -0.81 -2.37 16.83
N VAL A 39 -2.01 -1.95 16.43
CA VAL A 39 -2.40 -1.82 15.02
C VAL A 39 -1.52 -0.77 14.31
N VAL A 40 -1.24 0.36 14.94
CA VAL A 40 -0.36 1.40 14.39
C VAL A 40 1.06 0.86 14.19
N GLN A 41 1.56 0.06 15.14
CA GLN A 41 2.88 -0.54 15.05
C GLN A 41 2.97 -1.57 13.90
N GLU A 42 1.97 -2.46 13.78
CA GLU A 42 1.92 -3.46 12.72
C GLU A 42 1.78 -2.81 11.32
N VAL A 43 0.98 -1.74 11.21
CA VAL A 43 0.88 -0.95 9.98
C VAL A 43 2.21 -0.31 9.63
N ARG A 44 2.93 0.26 10.60
CA ARG A 44 4.24 0.89 10.39
C ARG A 44 5.30 -0.12 9.96
N GLU A 45 5.25 -1.34 10.51
CA GLU A 45 6.14 -2.44 10.15
C GLU A 45 5.84 -2.99 8.74
N LYS A 46 4.56 -3.18 8.40
CA LYS A 46 4.14 -3.53 7.03
C LYS A 46 4.55 -2.45 6.02
N VAL A 47 4.35 -1.18 6.33
CA VAL A 47 4.77 -0.06 5.46
C VAL A 47 6.29 -0.03 5.30
N SER A 48 7.05 -0.23 6.38
CA SER A 48 8.51 -0.28 6.32
C SER A 48 9.02 -1.47 5.49
N SER A 49 8.40 -2.64 5.66
CA SER A 49 8.71 -3.86 4.90
C SER A 49 8.38 -3.70 3.41
N VAL A 50 7.24 -3.08 3.07
CA VAL A 50 6.87 -2.77 1.69
C VAL A 50 7.83 -1.74 1.09
N CYS A 51 8.25 -0.73 1.86
CA CYS A 51 9.17 0.30 1.39
C CYS A 51 10.57 -0.25 1.06
N SER A 52 11.11 -1.15 1.89
CA SER A 52 12.42 -1.77 1.64
C SER A 52 12.40 -2.70 0.42
N GLY A 53 11.32 -3.47 0.25
CA GLY A 53 11.09 -4.30 -0.93
C GLY A 53 10.93 -3.45 -2.21
N PHE A 54 10.22 -2.33 -2.11
CA PHE A 54 9.97 -1.44 -3.24
C PHE A 54 11.27 -0.84 -3.80
N PHE A 55 12.20 -0.41 -2.95
CA PHE A 55 13.46 0.18 -3.42
C PHE A 55 14.30 -0.81 -4.24
N THR A 56 14.33 -2.08 -3.82
CA THR A 56 15.05 -3.15 -4.52
C THR A 56 14.40 -3.45 -5.88
N ILE A 57 13.06 -3.45 -5.95
CA ILE A 57 12.32 -3.64 -7.21
C ILE A 57 12.59 -2.49 -8.17
N VAL A 58 12.55 -1.24 -7.69
CA VAL A 58 12.82 -0.05 -8.52
C VAL A 58 14.25 -0.07 -9.04
N ALA A 59 15.24 -0.33 -8.18
CA ALA A 59 16.64 -0.43 -8.58
C ALA A 59 16.85 -1.53 -9.63
N GLY A 60 16.26 -2.71 -9.43
CA GLY A 60 16.31 -3.81 -10.41
C GLY A 60 15.65 -3.44 -11.74
N ALA A 61 14.50 -2.75 -11.70
CA ALA A 61 13.82 -2.27 -12.90
C ALA A 61 14.67 -1.27 -13.69
N PHE A 62 15.38 -0.36 -13.00
CA PHE A 62 16.33 0.55 -13.65
C PHE A 62 17.50 -0.18 -14.32
N ILE A 63 18.05 -1.21 -13.68
CA ILE A 63 19.14 -2.01 -14.27
C ILE A 63 18.64 -2.75 -15.53
N ILE A 64 17.46 -3.37 -15.45
CA ILE A 64 16.84 -4.05 -16.60
C ILE A 64 16.56 -3.04 -17.72
N PHE A 65 16.08 -1.85 -17.38
CA PHE A 65 15.83 -0.78 -18.35
C PHE A 65 17.12 -0.35 -19.05
N ALA A 66 18.21 -0.13 -18.31
CA ALA A 66 19.51 0.18 -18.89
C ALA A 66 20.04 -0.96 -19.79
N ALA A 67 19.85 -2.22 -19.37
CA ALA A 67 20.22 -3.39 -20.17
C ALA A 67 19.41 -3.47 -21.48
N LEU A 68 18.11 -3.17 -21.44
CA LEU A 68 17.26 -3.10 -22.63
C LEU A 68 17.73 -2.01 -23.62
N LEU A 69 18.12 -0.84 -23.12
CA LEU A 69 18.68 0.22 -23.98
C LEU A 69 19.98 -0.23 -24.66
N SER A 70 20.87 -0.88 -23.91
CA SER A 70 22.11 -1.44 -24.44
C SER A 70 21.83 -2.54 -25.49
N PHE A 71 20.85 -3.40 -25.22
CA PHE A 71 20.42 -4.45 -26.15
C PHE A 71 19.84 -3.88 -27.45
N CYS A 72 19.03 -2.82 -27.38
CA CYS A 72 18.57 -2.10 -28.56
C CYS A 72 19.73 -1.52 -29.37
N ALA A 73 20.73 -0.91 -28.71
CA ALA A 73 21.90 -0.39 -29.41
C ALA A 73 22.69 -1.51 -30.10
N ALA A 74 22.88 -2.66 -29.44
CA ALA A 74 23.55 -3.82 -30.02
C ALA A 74 22.80 -4.37 -31.24
N LEU A 75 21.47 -4.54 -31.15
CA LEU A 75 20.63 -4.97 -32.28
C LEU A 75 20.72 -4.02 -33.46
N ILE A 76 20.68 -2.71 -33.22
CA ILE A 76 20.82 -1.72 -34.28
C ILE A 76 22.18 -1.87 -34.95
N ILE A 77 23.28 -1.96 -34.18
CA ILE A 77 24.63 -2.09 -34.73
C ILE A 77 24.77 -3.37 -35.58
N GLU A 78 24.31 -4.50 -35.07
CA GLU A 78 24.32 -5.78 -35.80
C GLU A 78 23.55 -5.68 -37.12
N LEU A 79 22.36 -5.09 -37.06
CA LEU A 79 21.46 -5.00 -38.20
C LEU A 79 21.89 -3.93 -39.23
N THR A 80 22.67 -2.94 -38.78
CA THR A 80 23.31 -1.93 -39.66
C THR A 80 24.33 -2.57 -40.60
N SER A 81 24.85 -3.76 -40.28
CA SER A 81 25.72 -4.52 -41.19
C SER A 81 24.97 -5.00 -42.45
N TYR A 82 23.65 -5.14 -42.37
CA TYR A 82 22.80 -5.63 -43.47
C TYR A 82 22.00 -4.52 -44.17
N MET A 83 21.75 -3.38 -43.50
CA MET A 83 20.92 -2.31 -44.05
C MET A 83 21.29 -0.92 -43.50
N ALA A 84 20.71 0.14 -44.08
CA ALA A 84 20.94 1.50 -43.62
C ALA A 84 20.54 1.69 -42.14
N PRO A 85 21.26 2.53 -41.37
CA PRO A 85 21.05 2.68 -39.91
C PRO A 85 19.61 3.05 -39.53
N VAL A 86 18.96 3.88 -40.35
CA VAL A 86 17.59 4.35 -40.13
C VAL A 86 16.60 3.19 -40.22
N MET A 87 16.77 2.28 -41.18
CA MET A 87 15.91 1.11 -41.35
C MET A 87 16.15 0.08 -40.24
N ALA A 88 17.39 -0.10 -39.82
CA ALA A 88 17.73 -0.98 -38.70
C ALA A 88 17.09 -0.50 -37.38
N ALA A 89 17.15 0.81 -37.11
CA ALA A 89 16.52 1.41 -35.94
C ALA A 89 14.98 1.26 -35.97
N LEU A 90 14.35 1.51 -37.13
CA LEU A 90 12.90 1.33 -37.29
C LEU A 90 12.48 -0.14 -37.12
N ALA A 91 13.21 -1.08 -37.71
CA ALA A 91 12.91 -2.52 -37.59
C ALA A 91 13.02 -3.00 -36.14
N THR A 92 14.11 -2.62 -35.45
CA THR A 92 14.34 -2.97 -34.03
C THR A 92 13.25 -2.35 -33.14
N GLY A 93 12.95 -1.06 -33.35
CA GLY A 93 11.90 -0.36 -32.63
C GLY A 93 10.51 -0.96 -32.86
N ALA A 94 10.18 -1.34 -34.11
CA ALA A 94 8.92 -1.98 -34.44
C ALA A 94 8.79 -3.37 -33.78
N ALA A 95 9.86 -4.17 -33.77
CA ALA A 95 9.87 -5.45 -33.08
C ALA A 95 9.65 -5.29 -31.56
N LEU A 96 10.37 -4.36 -30.92
CA LEU A 96 10.16 -4.08 -29.50
C LEU A 96 8.77 -3.53 -29.19
N ALA A 97 8.24 -2.64 -30.04
CA ALA A 97 6.90 -2.10 -29.88
C ALA A 97 5.83 -3.19 -29.98
N PHE A 98 6.04 -4.19 -30.87
CA PHE A 98 5.16 -5.33 -30.99
C PHE A 98 5.15 -6.19 -29.72
N PHE A 99 6.33 -6.58 -29.22
CA PHE A 99 6.43 -7.35 -27.97
C PHE A 99 5.90 -6.56 -26.76
N GLY A 100 6.27 -5.29 -26.64
CA GLY A 100 5.79 -4.40 -25.58
C GLY A 100 4.28 -4.21 -25.63
N GLY A 101 3.71 -4.07 -26.83
CA GLY A 101 2.26 -3.98 -27.05
C GLY A 101 1.52 -5.24 -26.60
N ILE A 102 2.03 -6.43 -26.88
CA ILE A 102 1.44 -7.71 -26.41
C ILE A 102 1.45 -7.77 -24.89
N ILE A 103 2.58 -7.46 -24.25
CA ILE A 103 2.69 -7.50 -22.79
C ILE A 103 1.75 -6.46 -22.15
N ALA A 104 1.73 -5.24 -22.68
CA ALA A 104 0.84 -4.18 -22.22
C ALA A 104 -0.64 -4.56 -22.36
N TYR A 105 -1.01 -5.19 -23.48
CA TYR A 105 -2.37 -5.67 -23.72
C TYR A 105 -2.78 -6.76 -22.73
N ILE A 106 -1.89 -7.72 -22.44
CA ILE A 106 -2.13 -8.75 -21.43
C ILE A 106 -2.29 -8.13 -20.04
N GLY A 107 -1.43 -7.16 -19.68
CA GLY A 107 -1.49 -6.43 -18.43
C GLY A 107 -2.82 -5.68 -18.28
N TYR A 108 -3.20 -4.89 -19.28
CA TYR A 108 -4.47 -4.18 -19.33
C TYR A 108 -5.66 -5.13 -19.17
N ARG A 109 -5.64 -6.28 -19.86
CA ARG A 109 -6.70 -7.29 -19.75
C ARG A 109 -6.77 -7.91 -18.37
N ARG A 110 -5.64 -8.09 -17.67
CA ARG A 110 -5.60 -8.58 -16.28
C ARG A 110 -6.15 -7.55 -15.30
N LEU A 111 -5.77 -6.27 -15.44
CA LEU A 111 -6.31 -5.18 -14.64
C LEU A 111 -7.82 -5.02 -14.83
N ASN A 112 -8.31 -4.98 -16.07
CA ASN A 112 -9.74 -4.93 -16.32
C ASN A 112 -10.49 -6.12 -15.72
N LYS A 113 -9.93 -7.34 -15.78
CA LYS A 113 -10.53 -8.51 -15.13
C LYS A 113 -10.56 -8.39 -13.61
N ALA A 114 -9.55 -7.80 -12.99
CA ALA A 114 -9.50 -7.60 -11.54
C ALA A 114 -10.46 -6.49 -11.08
N ILE A 115 -10.61 -5.43 -11.87
CA ILE A 115 -11.52 -4.30 -11.58
C ILE A 115 -12.99 -4.67 -11.83
N LEU A 116 -13.27 -5.48 -12.87
CA LEU A 116 -14.63 -5.91 -13.23
C LEU A 116 -15.14 -7.10 -12.40
N LYS A 117 -14.36 -7.61 -11.46
CA LYS A 117 -14.76 -8.70 -10.57
C LYS A 117 -14.82 -8.17 -9.14
N PRO A 118 -15.91 -7.47 -8.74
CA PRO A 118 -16.22 -7.29 -7.33
C PRO A 118 -16.57 -8.63 -6.67
#